data_AF-A0A0F9K1K6-F1
#
_entry.id   AF-A0A0F9K1K6-F1
#
_cell.length_a   1.000
_cell.length_b   1.000
_cell.length_c   1.000
_cell.angle_alpha   90.00
_cell.angle_beta   90.00
_cell.angle_gamma   90.00
#
_symmetry.space_group_name_H-M   'P 1'
#
loop_
_entity.id
_entity.type
_entity.pdbx_description
1 polymer ?
#
loop_
_entity_poly.entity_id
_entity_poly.type
_entity_poly.pdbx_seq_one_letter_code
_entity_poly.pdbx_strand_id
1 'polypeptide(L)'
;QTQVIELTEKVRDFFVEATKGNIVGQIAKNKFGVNLNVGTTEEDIQSQGGTLVFLQSAELIGIISSDTTNDILLGENATSVFIEGLDENFTEISEIVNLSTVTTNTVQEYIRVNRMFVNQVGNYTSSNAGTITGTAAVSGTVQIEIPVGSGQSKTTHFTVPAGQNLIITAFRVTMDTGKEIDIAAKFRSDADDVVPPVSPIKTIRDLKGLSSPTSGISLGNLKFDEKTDIWVTGVSSIGTAAIEVNYDFVQYAIGT
;
A
#
# COMPACT_ATOMS: atom_id res chain seq x y z
N GLN A 1 31.23 28.53 -37.35
CA GLN A 1 31.50 28.18 -35.95
C GLN A 1 30.77 26.87 -35.68
N THR A 2 31.48 25.75 -35.73
CA THR A 2 30.89 24.43 -35.47
C THR A 2 30.53 24.41 -34.00
N GLN A 3 29.24 24.51 -33.68
CA GLN A 3 28.76 24.42 -32.32
C GLN A 3 28.96 22.98 -31.88
N VAL A 4 30.06 22.74 -31.17
CA VAL A 4 30.24 21.52 -30.40
C VAL A 4 29.12 21.56 -29.37
N ILE A 5 28.06 20.79 -29.62
CA ILE A 5 27.05 20.51 -28.61
C ILE A 5 27.80 19.74 -27.54
N GLU A 6 28.23 20.42 -26.48
CA GLU A 6 28.60 19.74 -25.26
C GLU A 6 27.37 18.98 -24.80
N LEU A 7 27.34 17.68 -25.09
CA LEU A 7 26.55 16.71 -24.34
C LEU A 7 27.18 16.60 -22.95
N THR A 8 27.21 17.71 -22.22
CA THR A 8 27.26 17.68 -20.76
C THR A 8 25.98 16.98 -20.39
N GLU A 9 26.10 15.67 -20.21
CA GLU A 9 25.09 14.75 -19.74
C GLU A 9 24.23 15.50 -18.72
N LYS A 10 23.04 15.95 -19.13
CA LYS A 10 22.01 16.28 -18.15
C LYS A 10 21.84 14.99 -17.40
N VAL A 11 22.44 14.90 -16.21
CA VAL A 11 22.37 13.73 -15.35
C VAL A 11 20.91 13.35 -15.29
N ARG A 12 20.57 12.29 -16.02
CA ARG A 12 19.19 11.82 -16.12
C ARG A 12 18.92 11.18 -14.78
N ASP A 13 18.05 11.82 -13.99
CA ASP A 13 17.66 11.28 -12.71
C ASP A 13 17.05 9.88 -12.95
N PHE A 14 17.71 8.87 -12.40
CA PHE A 14 17.34 7.47 -12.56
C PHE A 14 15.89 7.23 -12.20
N PHE A 15 15.38 7.85 -11.13
CA PHE A 15 13.99 7.68 -10.68
C PHE A 15 13.01 8.32 -11.64
N VAL A 16 13.35 9.49 -12.20
CA VAL A 16 12.52 10.14 -13.23
C VAL A 16 12.46 9.30 -14.49
N GLU A 17 13.57 8.68 -14.90
CA GLU A 17 13.62 7.84 -16.10
C GLU A 17 12.96 6.47 -15.91
N ALA A 18 13.09 5.86 -14.73
CA ALA A 18 12.31 4.68 -14.36
C ALA A 18 10.80 4.99 -14.33
N THR A 19 10.41 6.14 -13.76
CA THR A 19 8.99 6.58 -13.74
C THR A 19 8.45 6.80 -15.15
N LYS A 20 9.27 7.31 -16.07
CA LYS A 20 8.90 7.46 -17.49
C LYS A 20 8.84 6.13 -18.25
N GLY A 21 9.32 5.03 -17.69
CA GLY A 21 9.46 3.74 -18.37
C GLY A 21 10.66 3.69 -19.35
N ASN A 22 11.59 4.64 -19.27
CA ASN A 22 12.77 4.68 -20.13
C ASN A 22 13.85 3.67 -19.68
N ILE A 23 13.66 3.04 -18.52
CA ILE A 23 14.48 1.94 -18.03
C ILE A 23 13.62 0.67 -18.08
N VAL A 24 13.93 -0.19 -19.05
CA VAL A 24 13.14 -1.40 -19.31
C VAL A 24 13.14 -2.31 -18.08
N GLY A 25 11.96 -2.79 -17.70
CA GLY A 25 11.78 -3.74 -16.60
C GLY A 25 11.88 -3.14 -15.20
N GLN A 26 11.84 -1.81 -15.07
CA GLN A 26 11.85 -1.12 -13.78
C GLN A 26 10.70 -0.12 -13.68
N ILE A 27 10.02 -0.11 -12.55
CA ILE A 27 8.89 0.78 -12.26
C ILE A 27 9.12 1.43 -10.91
N ALA A 28 9.14 2.76 -10.88
CA ALA A 28 9.11 3.52 -9.64
C ALA A 28 7.66 3.66 -9.16
N LYS A 29 7.40 3.33 -7.90
CA LYS A 29 6.08 3.43 -7.26
C LYS A 29 6.21 4.14 -5.91
N ASN A 30 5.10 4.74 -5.48
CA ASN A 30 4.94 5.27 -4.14
C ASN A 30 3.89 4.46 -3.39
N LYS A 31 4.19 4.13 -2.13
CA LYS A 31 3.22 3.63 -1.16
C LYS A 31 3.07 4.62 -0.03
N PHE A 32 1.85 4.83 0.42
CA PHE A 32 1.59 5.60 1.64
C PHE A 32 0.42 5.02 2.41
N GLY A 33 0.49 5.12 3.73
CA GLY A 33 -0.58 4.79 4.64
C GLY A 33 -0.80 5.88 5.66
N VAL A 34 -2.04 5.95 6.17
CA VAL A 34 -2.43 6.89 7.21
C VAL A 34 -3.26 6.12 8.22
N ASN A 35 -2.90 6.21 9.49
CA ASN A 35 -3.75 5.80 10.60
C ASN A 35 -3.99 7.02 11.48
N LEU A 36 -5.27 7.43 11.58
CA LEU A 36 -5.65 8.67 12.28
C LEU A 36 -5.75 8.52 13.80
N ASN A 37 -5.63 7.30 14.31
CA ASN A 37 -5.93 7.00 15.71
C ASN A 37 -4.98 5.95 16.30
N VAL A 38 -3.67 6.07 16.03
CA VAL A 38 -2.65 5.15 16.56
C VAL A 38 -2.54 5.33 18.07
N GLY A 39 -2.90 4.30 18.83
CA GLY A 39 -2.87 4.34 20.30
C GLY A 39 -1.50 4.08 20.93
N THR A 40 -1.49 3.77 22.23
CA THR A 40 -0.29 3.34 22.97
C THR A 40 0.05 1.85 22.78
N THR A 41 -0.74 1.15 21.97
CA THR A 41 -0.45 -0.22 21.52
C THR A 41 -0.01 -0.14 20.08
N GLU A 42 0.88 -1.03 19.67
CA GLU A 42 1.37 -1.07 18.29
C GLU A 42 0.24 -1.41 17.32
N GLU A 43 0.08 -0.58 16.30
CA GLU A 43 -0.90 -0.74 15.23
C GLU A 43 -0.24 -0.50 13.88
N ASP A 44 -0.83 -1.05 12.82
CA ASP A 44 -0.35 -0.82 11.47
C ASP A 44 -0.74 0.59 11.00
N ILE A 45 0.12 1.18 10.18
CA ILE A 45 -0.17 2.44 9.51
C ILE A 45 -1.02 2.16 8.27
N GLN A 46 -2.33 2.05 8.51
CA GLN A 46 -3.38 1.82 7.51
C GLN A 46 -4.70 2.47 7.93
N SER A 47 -5.57 2.77 6.96
CA SER A 47 -6.82 3.51 7.17
C SER A 47 -7.78 2.83 8.12
N GLN A 48 -7.94 1.51 8.03
CA GLN A 48 -8.85 0.75 8.89
C GLN A 48 -8.34 0.61 10.34
N GLY A 49 -7.11 1.04 10.63
CA GLY A 49 -6.46 0.86 11.93
C GLY A 49 -6.11 -0.59 12.25
N GLY A 50 -5.79 -0.85 13.53
CA GLY A 50 -5.47 -2.18 14.03
C GLY A 50 -4.29 -2.87 13.34
N THR A 51 -4.22 -4.19 13.46
CA THR A 51 -3.21 -5.03 12.79
C THR A 51 -3.86 -5.85 11.70
N LEU A 52 -3.30 -5.80 10.50
CA LEU A 52 -3.73 -6.62 9.37
C LEU A 52 -3.41 -8.09 9.64
N VAL A 53 -4.39 -8.96 9.43
CA VAL A 53 -4.20 -10.41 9.44
C VAL A 53 -3.90 -10.87 8.02
N PHE A 54 -2.65 -11.24 7.76
CA PHE A 54 -2.24 -11.82 6.47
C PHE A 54 -2.98 -13.14 6.21
N LEU A 55 -3.57 -13.26 5.02
CA LEU A 55 -4.23 -14.48 4.57
C LEU A 55 -3.19 -15.59 4.31
N GLN A 56 -3.56 -16.82 4.65
CA GLN A 56 -2.75 -18.02 4.40
C GLN A 56 -3.18 -18.79 3.14
N SER A 57 -4.34 -18.46 2.60
CA SER A 57 -4.86 -18.95 1.32
C SER A 57 -5.53 -17.78 0.60
N ALA A 58 -5.52 -17.81 -0.73
CA ALA A 58 -6.24 -16.79 -1.50
C ALA A 58 -7.75 -16.89 -1.24
N GLU A 59 -8.42 -15.76 -1.14
CA GLU A 59 -9.87 -15.68 -0.93
C GLU A 59 -10.49 -14.64 -1.85
N LEU A 60 -11.78 -14.79 -2.17
CA LEU A 60 -12.56 -13.71 -2.73
C LEU A 60 -12.61 -12.54 -1.75
N ILE A 61 -12.54 -11.31 -2.27
CA ILE A 61 -12.66 -10.10 -1.47
C ILE A 61 -14.07 -9.54 -1.68
N GLY A 62 -14.86 -9.54 -0.60
CA GLY A 62 -16.16 -8.91 -0.55
C GLY A 62 -16.02 -7.40 -0.36
N ILE A 63 -16.49 -6.63 -1.33
CA ILE A 63 -16.40 -5.17 -1.35
C ILE A 63 -17.76 -4.56 -1.09
N ILE A 64 -17.82 -3.62 -0.14
CA ILE A 64 -19.03 -2.85 0.17
C ILE A 64 -18.69 -1.43 0.63
N SER A 65 -19.54 -0.46 0.30
CA SER A 65 -19.48 0.89 0.88
C SER A 65 -20.41 0.99 2.09
N SER A 66 -20.03 1.80 3.08
CA SER A 66 -20.94 2.21 4.16
C SER A 66 -22.06 3.15 3.68
N ASP A 67 -21.92 3.80 2.52
CA ASP A 67 -23.00 4.54 1.84
C ASP A 67 -23.49 3.73 0.64
N THR A 68 -24.40 2.79 0.89
CA THR A 68 -25.00 1.92 -0.14
C THR A 68 -26.08 2.61 -0.98
N THR A 69 -26.28 3.94 -0.82
CA THR A 69 -27.25 4.70 -1.62
C THR A 69 -26.55 5.46 -2.74
N ASN A 70 -25.43 6.11 -2.42
CA ASN A 70 -24.69 6.94 -3.38
C ASN A 70 -23.48 6.22 -3.98
N ASP A 71 -22.83 5.31 -3.24
CA ASP A 71 -21.71 4.51 -3.73
C ASP A 71 -22.19 3.17 -4.31
N ILE A 72 -22.84 3.23 -5.46
CA ILE A 72 -23.37 2.08 -6.21
C ILE A 72 -23.18 2.30 -7.71
N LEU A 73 -23.30 1.24 -8.53
CA LEU A 73 -23.04 1.27 -9.98
C LEU A 73 -23.69 2.43 -10.75
N LEU A 74 -24.89 2.86 -10.34
CA LEU A 74 -25.64 3.97 -10.97
C LEU A 74 -25.83 5.17 -10.02
N GLY A 75 -25.05 5.25 -8.93
CA GLY A 75 -25.10 6.32 -7.94
C GLY A 75 -24.29 7.55 -8.35
N GLU A 76 -24.40 8.63 -7.58
CA GLU A 76 -23.70 9.90 -7.86
C GLU A 76 -22.23 9.90 -7.42
N ASN A 77 -21.84 8.98 -6.54
CA ASN A 77 -20.51 8.88 -5.95
C ASN A 77 -19.74 7.71 -6.55
N ALA A 78 -19.01 6.91 -5.77
CA ALA A 78 -18.21 5.82 -6.32
C ALA A 78 -19.12 4.75 -6.97
N THR A 79 -18.87 4.42 -8.23
CA THR A 79 -19.68 3.41 -8.94
C THR A 79 -18.98 2.07 -9.05
N SER A 80 -17.65 2.09 -9.09
CA SER A 80 -16.80 0.91 -9.13
C SER A 80 -15.46 1.18 -8.47
N VAL A 81 -14.80 0.11 -8.05
CA VAL A 81 -13.42 0.15 -7.54
C VAL A 81 -12.52 -0.72 -8.38
N PHE A 82 -11.28 -0.30 -8.53
CA PHE A 82 -10.19 -1.10 -9.06
C PHE A 82 -9.40 -1.66 -7.88
N ILE A 83 -9.18 -2.96 -7.88
CA ILE A 83 -8.40 -3.67 -6.86
C ILE A 83 -7.16 -4.26 -7.52
N GLU A 84 -6.02 -4.07 -6.87
CA GLU A 84 -4.71 -4.61 -7.25
C GLU A 84 -4.18 -5.47 -6.10
N GLY A 85 -3.71 -6.67 -6.41
CA GLY A 85 -3.19 -7.57 -5.40
C GLY A 85 -2.47 -8.75 -6.03
N LEU A 86 -2.35 -9.82 -5.26
CA LEU A 86 -1.64 -11.02 -5.64
C LEU A 86 -2.55 -12.25 -5.51
N ASP A 87 -2.45 -13.17 -6.46
CA ASP A 87 -3.13 -14.47 -6.44
C ASP A 87 -2.42 -15.47 -5.49
N GLU A 88 -2.90 -16.72 -5.43
CA GLU A 88 -2.29 -17.80 -4.63
C GLU A 88 -0.80 -18.05 -4.94
N ASN A 89 -0.35 -17.70 -6.14
CA ASN A 89 1.02 -17.85 -6.61
C ASN A 89 1.85 -16.58 -6.41
N PHE A 90 1.31 -15.59 -5.70
CA PHE A 90 1.89 -14.26 -5.50
C PHE A 90 2.10 -13.49 -6.82
N THR A 91 1.36 -13.82 -7.88
CA THR A 91 1.41 -13.11 -9.18
C THR A 91 0.49 -11.90 -9.15
N GLU A 92 0.92 -10.77 -9.73
CA GLU A 92 0.08 -9.55 -9.81
C GLU A 92 -1.20 -9.83 -10.59
N ILE A 93 -2.34 -9.57 -9.95
CA ILE A 93 -3.68 -9.61 -10.52
C ILE A 93 -4.43 -8.33 -10.17
N SER A 94 -5.39 -7.97 -11.03
CA SER A 94 -6.24 -6.81 -10.80
C SER A 94 -7.60 -6.98 -11.46
N GLU A 95 -8.63 -6.35 -10.93
CA GLU A 95 -9.94 -6.29 -11.57
C GLU A 95 -10.74 -5.04 -11.16
N ILE A 96 -11.83 -4.78 -11.90
CA ILE A 96 -12.83 -3.77 -11.56
C ILE A 96 -14.04 -4.47 -10.95
N VAL A 97 -14.44 -4.01 -9.76
CA VAL A 97 -15.64 -4.47 -9.05
C VAL A 97 -16.67 -3.34 -9.02
N ASN A 98 -17.86 -3.62 -9.54
CA ASN A 98 -18.98 -2.69 -9.49
C ASN A 98 -19.59 -2.68 -8.08
N LEU A 99 -19.77 -1.49 -7.52
CA LEU A 99 -20.40 -1.33 -6.21
C LEU A 99 -21.90 -1.56 -6.30
N SER A 100 -22.48 -2.10 -5.24
CA SER A 100 -23.91 -2.40 -5.17
C SER A 100 -24.47 -2.13 -3.78
N THR A 101 -25.78 -2.30 -3.60
CA THR A 101 -26.44 -2.12 -2.29
C THR A 101 -26.09 -3.22 -1.28
N VAL A 102 -25.43 -4.28 -1.73
CA VAL A 102 -24.93 -5.41 -0.92
C VAL A 102 -23.47 -5.66 -1.25
N THR A 103 -22.81 -6.52 -0.47
CA THR A 103 -21.42 -6.90 -0.73
C THR A 103 -21.29 -7.55 -2.11
N THR A 104 -20.39 -7.01 -2.93
CA THR A 104 -20.01 -7.59 -4.22
C THR A 104 -18.67 -8.29 -4.06
N ASN A 105 -18.58 -9.58 -4.34
CA ASN A 105 -17.29 -10.28 -4.35
C ASN A 105 -16.52 -9.97 -5.63
N THR A 106 -15.19 -9.99 -5.51
CA THR A 106 -14.30 -10.16 -6.66
C THR A 106 -14.60 -11.45 -7.43
N VAL A 107 -14.11 -11.54 -8.66
CA VAL A 107 -14.08 -12.78 -9.45
C VAL A 107 -12.79 -13.54 -9.18
N GLN A 108 -11.66 -12.84 -9.03
CA GLN A 108 -10.38 -13.45 -8.67
C GLN A 108 -10.24 -13.57 -7.15
N GLU A 109 -9.44 -14.53 -6.72
CA GLU A 109 -9.07 -14.71 -5.31
C GLU A 109 -7.72 -14.05 -5.04
N TYR A 110 -7.60 -13.38 -3.91
CA TYR A 110 -6.44 -12.60 -3.51
C TYR A 110 -5.85 -13.17 -2.22
N ILE A 111 -4.54 -13.42 -2.20
CA ILE A 111 -3.79 -13.73 -0.97
C ILE A 111 -3.22 -12.47 -0.32
N ARG A 112 -3.01 -11.42 -1.11
CA ARG A 112 -2.60 -10.08 -0.67
C ARG A 112 -3.33 -9.04 -1.49
N VAL A 113 -3.77 -7.96 -0.84
CA VAL A 113 -4.34 -6.79 -1.53
C VAL A 113 -3.38 -5.63 -1.40
N ASN A 114 -2.74 -5.26 -2.50
CA ASN A 114 -1.73 -4.21 -2.54
C ASN A 114 -2.36 -2.83 -2.72
N ARG A 115 -3.49 -2.68 -3.42
CA ARG A 115 -4.14 -1.36 -3.55
C ARG A 115 -5.60 -1.51 -3.89
N MET A 116 -6.39 -0.54 -3.45
CA MET A 116 -7.76 -0.38 -3.91
C MET A 116 -8.03 1.11 -4.14
N PHE A 117 -8.67 1.46 -5.24
CA PHE A 117 -9.05 2.84 -5.51
C PHE A 117 -10.38 2.90 -6.27
N VAL A 118 -11.06 4.04 -6.15
CA VAL A 118 -12.29 4.30 -6.90
C VAL A 118 -11.93 4.39 -8.37
N ASN A 119 -12.48 3.49 -9.17
CA ASN A 119 -12.23 3.42 -10.60
C ASN A 119 -13.07 4.47 -11.34
N GLN A 120 -14.34 4.62 -10.94
CA GLN A 120 -15.27 5.56 -11.54
C GLN A 120 -16.20 6.17 -10.50
N VAL A 121 -16.64 7.39 -10.79
CA VAL A 121 -17.65 8.13 -10.03
C VAL A 121 -18.79 8.55 -10.95
N GLY A 122 -20.00 8.69 -10.40
CA GLY A 122 -21.18 9.14 -11.16
C GLY A 122 -21.17 10.64 -11.47
N ASN A 123 -20.50 11.45 -10.64
CA ASN A 123 -20.39 12.89 -10.81
C ASN A 123 -18.93 13.34 -10.70
N TYR A 124 -18.52 14.26 -11.58
CA TYR A 124 -17.18 14.81 -11.65
C TYR A 124 -16.69 15.45 -10.33
N THR A 125 -17.60 16.03 -9.55
CA THR A 125 -17.25 16.67 -8.26
C THR A 125 -17.25 15.71 -7.07
N SER A 126 -17.52 14.43 -7.31
CA SER A 126 -17.70 13.42 -6.26
C SER A 126 -16.48 12.50 -6.13
N SER A 127 -16.36 11.88 -4.97
CA SER A 127 -15.51 10.72 -4.67
C SER A 127 -16.39 9.65 -4.02
N ASN A 128 -15.86 8.72 -3.24
CA ASN A 128 -16.67 7.83 -2.40
C ASN A 128 -17.33 8.61 -1.24
N ALA A 129 -18.65 8.47 -1.08
CA ALA A 129 -19.42 9.12 -0.01
C ALA A 129 -19.34 8.38 1.33
N GLY A 130 -19.24 7.05 1.28
CA GLY A 130 -18.99 6.16 2.40
C GLY A 130 -17.56 5.65 2.43
N THR A 131 -17.25 4.90 3.48
CA THR A 131 -16.01 4.12 3.56
C THR A 131 -16.21 2.84 2.78
N ILE A 132 -15.30 2.54 1.83
CA ILE A 132 -15.36 1.31 1.03
C ILE A 132 -14.39 0.31 1.64
N THR A 133 -14.89 -0.84 2.05
CA THR A 133 -14.11 -1.88 2.73
C THR A 133 -14.06 -3.14 1.87
N GLY A 134 -12.86 -3.72 1.74
CA GLY A 134 -12.63 -5.04 1.17
C GLY A 134 -12.35 -6.06 2.27
N THR A 135 -13.19 -7.07 2.39
CA THR A 135 -13.14 -8.10 3.44
C THR A 135 -12.95 -9.48 2.83
N ALA A 136 -12.05 -10.28 3.39
CA ALA A 136 -11.84 -11.66 2.96
C ALA A 136 -13.11 -12.50 3.21
N ALA A 137 -13.65 -13.15 2.17
CA ALA A 137 -14.99 -13.74 2.21
C ALA A 137 -15.13 -14.93 3.17
N VAL A 138 -14.05 -15.66 3.44
CA VAL A 138 -14.03 -16.83 4.34
C VAL A 138 -13.52 -16.43 5.72
N SER A 139 -12.39 -15.73 5.79
CA SER A 139 -11.78 -15.33 7.06
C SER A 139 -12.53 -14.20 7.77
N GLY A 140 -13.31 -13.39 7.04
CA GLY A 140 -14.05 -12.25 7.59
C GLY A 140 -13.16 -11.08 8.04
N THR A 141 -11.87 -11.10 7.71
CA THR A 141 -10.90 -10.06 8.08
C THR A 141 -10.85 -8.97 7.02
N VAL A 142 -10.81 -7.70 7.47
CA VAL A 142 -10.66 -6.55 6.57
C VAL A 142 -9.25 -6.58 5.98
N GLN A 143 -9.16 -6.61 4.65
CA GLN A 143 -7.89 -6.65 3.92
C GLN A 143 -7.47 -5.27 3.43
N ILE A 144 -8.43 -4.40 3.11
CA ILE A 144 -8.14 -3.05 2.63
C ILE A 144 -9.35 -2.12 2.81
N GLU A 145 -9.10 -0.82 2.90
CA GLU A 145 -10.15 0.19 3.04
C GLU A 145 -9.83 1.46 2.25
N ILE A 146 -10.83 2.09 1.63
CA ILE A 146 -10.80 3.46 1.13
C ILE A 146 -11.61 4.32 2.11
N PRO A 147 -10.96 5.23 2.86
CA PRO A 147 -11.68 6.17 3.72
C PRO A 147 -12.62 7.08 2.93
N VAL A 148 -13.68 7.55 3.57
CA VAL A 148 -14.61 8.54 3.00
C VAL A 148 -13.88 9.68 2.28
N GLY A 149 -14.33 9.97 1.06
CA GLY A 149 -13.82 11.05 0.21
C GLY A 149 -12.39 10.89 -0.32
N SER A 150 -11.67 9.83 0.05
CA SER A 150 -10.23 9.70 -0.28
C SER A 150 -9.97 9.17 -1.68
N GLY A 151 -10.91 8.43 -2.28
CA GLY A 151 -10.77 7.86 -3.63
C GLY A 151 -9.72 6.75 -3.78
N GLN A 152 -8.90 6.49 -2.76
CA GLN A 152 -7.90 5.43 -2.73
C GLN A 152 -7.61 4.95 -1.31
N SER A 153 -7.14 3.72 -1.21
CA SER A 153 -6.72 3.09 0.03
C SER A 153 -5.47 3.76 0.60
N LYS A 154 -5.40 3.88 1.92
CA LYS A 154 -4.22 4.42 2.62
C LYS A 154 -3.62 3.30 3.46
N THR A 155 -2.64 2.58 2.93
CA THR A 155 -2.00 1.47 3.64
C THR A 155 -0.51 1.42 3.35
N THR A 156 0.31 1.10 4.35
CA THR A 156 1.74 0.83 4.16
C THR A 156 2.04 -0.60 3.76
N HIS A 157 1.07 -1.50 3.84
CA HIS A 157 1.23 -2.92 3.47
C HIS A 157 1.47 -3.10 1.99
N PHE A 158 2.58 -3.71 1.60
CA PHE A 158 2.86 -4.08 0.23
C PHE A 158 3.62 -5.40 0.21
N THR A 159 3.22 -6.31 -0.66
CA THR A 159 3.93 -7.56 -0.90
C THR A 159 4.59 -7.51 -2.27
N VAL A 160 5.89 -7.80 -2.31
CA VAL A 160 6.65 -7.88 -3.56
C VAL A 160 6.11 -9.07 -4.38
N PRO A 161 5.66 -8.86 -5.63
CA PRO A 161 5.12 -9.96 -6.43
C PRO A 161 6.18 -11.01 -6.81
N ALA A 162 5.71 -12.20 -7.15
CA ALA A 162 6.54 -13.24 -7.73
C ALA A 162 7.27 -12.75 -9.00
N GLY A 163 8.53 -13.16 -9.17
CA GLY A 163 9.40 -12.76 -10.28
C GLY A 163 9.92 -11.32 -10.22
N GLN A 164 9.70 -10.60 -9.12
CA GLN A 164 10.11 -9.21 -8.96
C GLN A 164 10.90 -8.97 -7.67
N ASN A 165 11.81 -8.00 -7.71
CA ASN A 165 12.50 -7.47 -6.56
C ASN A 165 12.08 -6.02 -6.33
N LEU A 166 12.23 -5.54 -5.10
CA LEU A 166 11.92 -4.18 -4.70
C LEU A 166 13.11 -3.54 -3.99
N ILE A 167 13.38 -2.27 -4.29
CA ILE A 167 14.34 -1.44 -3.55
C ILE A 167 13.61 -0.21 -3.01
N ILE A 168 13.61 -0.01 -1.69
CA ILE A 168 13.09 1.22 -1.07
C ILE A 168 14.13 2.33 -1.23
N THR A 169 13.69 3.51 -1.67
CA THR A 169 14.55 4.64 -2.04
C THR A 169 14.32 5.87 -1.19
N ALA A 170 13.12 6.03 -0.63
CA ALA A 170 12.83 7.09 0.32
C ALA A 170 11.81 6.62 1.35
N PHE A 171 11.85 7.23 2.52
CA PHE A 171 10.93 7.00 3.61
C PHE A 171 10.61 8.34 4.28
N ARG A 172 9.33 8.68 4.47
CA ARG A 172 8.94 9.89 5.20
C ARG A 172 7.82 9.55 6.18
N VAL A 173 7.85 10.23 7.31
CA VAL A 173 6.89 10.11 8.40
C VAL A 173 6.39 11.51 8.72
N THR A 174 5.07 11.66 8.72
CA THR A 174 4.41 12.86 9.23
C THR A 174 3.40 12.45 10.30
N MET A 175 3.12 13.38 11.21
CA MET A 175 2.26 13.13 12.36
C MET A 175 1.64 14.41 12.87
N ASP A 176 0.59 14.29 13.68
CA ASP A 176 0.10 15.39 14.51
C ASP A 176 1.14 15.83 15.54
N THR A 177 1.07 17.09 15.96
CA THR A 177 2.03 17.66 16.90
C THR A 177 1.58 17.45 18.35
N GLY A 178 2.53 17.52 19.28
CA GLY A 178 2.26 17.49 20.73
C GLY A 178 2.32 16.11 21.38
N LYS A 179 2.65 15.06 20.62
CA LYS A 179 2.91 13.71 21.12
C LYS A 179 4.19 13.19 20.48
N GLU A 180 4.85 12.28 21.18
CA GLU A 180 5.94 11.52 20.59
C GLU A 180 5.39 10.21 20.02
N ILE A 181 5.91 9.80 18.87
CA ILE A 181 5.57 8.51 18.27
C ILE A 181 6.81 7.66 18.08
N ASP A 182 6.59 6.35 18.11
CA ASP A 182 7.53 5.35 17.65
C ASP A 182 7.03 4.76 16.34
N ILE A 183 7.93 4.51 15.39
CA ILE A 183 7.65 3.88 14.11
C ILE A 183 8.59 2.71 13.90
N ALA A 184 8.06 1.58 13.45
CA ALA A 184 8.85 0.42 13.04
C ALA A 184 8.47 -0.01 11.62
N ALA A 185 9.41 0.07 10.69
CA ALA A 185 9.25 -0.52 9.36
C ALA A 185 9.63 -2.00 9.43
N LYS A 186 8.71 -2.89 9.05
CA LYS A 186 8.82 -4.34 9.20
C LYS A 186 8.74 -5.03 7.85
N PHE A 187 9.35 -6.21 7.79
CA PHE A 187 9.20 -7.12 6.66
C PHE A 187 9.21 -8.58 7.08
N ARG A 188 8.70 -9.43 6.20
CA ARG A 188 8.78 -10.89 6.28
C ARG A 188 9.03 -11.45 4.89
N SER A 189 10.11 -12.21 4.74
CA SER A 189 10.42 -12.95 3.50
C SER A 189 9.60 -14.24 3.42
N ASP A 190 9.51 -14.81 2.22
CA ASP A 190 8.92 -16.13 1.94
C ASP A 190 7.46 -16.21 2.42
N ALA A 191 6.64 -15.24 2.03
CA ALA A 191 5.23 -15.15 2.44
C ALA A 191 4.36 -16.34 2.00
N ASP A 192 4.84 -17.15 1.06
CA ASP A 192 4.24 -18.41 0.61
C ASP A 192 4.59 -19.62 1.51
N ASP A 193 5.61 -19.52 2.36
CA ASP A 193 5.95 -20.57 3.32
C ASP A 193 5.20 -20.40 4.65
N VAL A 194 4.09 -21.13 4.74
CA VAL A 194 3.26 -21.21 5.96
C VAL A 194 3.52 -22.47 6.78
N VAL A 195 4.47 -23.32 6.38
CA VAL A 195 4.76 -24.60 7.06
C VAL A 195 6.00 -24.43 7.95
N PRO A 196 5.92 -24.76 9.26
CA PRO A 196 7.08 -24.64 10.14
C PRO A 196 8.28 -25.48 9.65
N PRO A 197 9.52 -24.94 9.68
CA PRO A 197 9.90 -23.62 10.19
C PRO A 197 9.69 -22.49 9.17
N VAL A 198 9.02 -21.42 9.59
CA VAL A 198 8.70 -20.25 8.73
C VAL A 198 9.65 -19.07 8.98
N SER A 199 9.85 -18.23 7.95
CA SER A 199 10.63 -16.99 8.06
C SER A 199 10.07 -16.04 9.13
N PRO A 200 10.92 -15.44 9.99
CA PRO A 200 10.47 -14.54 11.05
C PRO A 200 10.19 -13.12 10.50
N ILE A 201 9.40 -12.35 11.27
CA ILE A 201 9.27 -10.91 11.06
C ILE A 201 10.57 -10.22 11.48
N LYS A 202 11.06 -9.30 10.66
CA LYS A 202 12.26 -8.50 10.92
C LYS A 202 11.93 -7.01 10.83
N THR A 203 12.55 -6.22 11.71
CA THR A 203 12.46 -4.76 11.65
C THR A 203 13.59 -4.20 10.81
N ILE A 204 13.25 -3.42 9.78
CA ILE A 204 14.17 -2.70 8.90
C ILE A 204 14.79 -1.53 9.64
N ARG A 205 13.94 -0.78 10.35
CA ARG A 205 14.30 0.45 11.06
C ARG A 205 13.28 0.76 12.15
N ASP A 206 13.79 1.11 13.31
CA ASP A 206 13.05 1.74 14.39
C ASP A 206 13.38 3.23 14.44
N LEU A 207 12.35 4.07 14.49
CA LEU A 207 12.44 5.48 14.81
C LEU A 207 11.68 5.68 16.12
N LYS A 208 12.38 6.14 17.16
CA LYS A 208 11.84 6.21 18.52
C LYS A 208 11.78 7.65 19.01
N GLY A 209 10.71 8.01 19.72
CA GLY A 209 10.55 9.35 20.30
C GLY A 209 10.48 10.47 19.25
N LEU A 210 9.88 10.20 18.08
CA LEU A 210 9.71 11.23 17.06
C LEU A 210 8.70 12.27 17.54
N SER A 211 9.11 13.53 17.61
CA SER A 211 8.26 14.69 17.96
C SER A 211 8.11 15.71 16.83
N SER A 212 8.77 15.48 15.69
CA SER A 212 8.61 16.28 14.47
C SER A 212 8.65 15.42 13.19
N PRO A 213 7.98 15.87 12.10
CA PRO A 213 8.02 15.17 10.82
C PRO A 213 9.45 14.88 10.39
N THR A 214 9.71 13.66 9.93
CA THR A 214 11.05 13.16 9.63
C THR A 214 11.05 12.51 8.26
N SER A 215 12.13 12.69 7.50
CA SER A 215 12.33 12.02 6.22
C SER A 215 13.75 11.51 6.07
N GLY A 216 13.93 10.47 5.28
CA GLY A 216 15.21 9.89 4.95
C GLY A 216 15.22 9.33 3.54
N ILE A 217 16.36 9.40 2.88
CA ILE A 217 16.60 8.81 1.58
C ILE A 217 17.47 7.57 1.79
N SER A 218 17.13 6.46 1.11
CA SER A 218 17.98 5.28 0.99
C SER A 218 18.54 5.23 -0.42
N LEU A 219 19.87 5.12 -0.53
CA LEU A 219 20.55 5.01 -1.82
C LEU A 219 20.64 3.56 -2.32
N GLY A 220 19.61 2.75 -2.04
CA GLY A 220 19.46 1.41 -2.59
C GLY A 220 19.94 0.25 -1.73
N ASN A 221 20.21 0.47 -0.43
CA ASN A 221 20.63 -0.60 0.48
C ASN A 221 19.46 -1.42 1.08
N LEU A 222 18.21 -1.01 0.83
CA LEU A 222 17.01 -1.68 1.30
C LEU A 222 16.36 -2.46 0.15
N LYS A 223 16.97 -3.60 -0.20
CA LYS A 223 16.46 -4.54 -1.20
C LYS A 223 15.62 -5.64 -0.54
N PHE A 224 14.49 -5.95 -1.16
CA PHE A 224 13.60 -7.04 -0.81
C PHE A 224 13.38 -7.94 -2.02
N ASP A 225 13.42 -9.24 -1.82
CA ASP A 225 13.18 -10.22 -2.86
C ASP A 225 11.68 -10.46 -3.05
N GLU A 226 11.30 -11.22 -4.07
CA GLU A 226 9.91 -11.61 -4.32
C GLU A 226 9.24 -12.21 -3.08
N LYS A 227 7.91 -12.13 -3.01
CA LYS A 227 7.09 -12.68 -1.92
C LYS A 227 7.47 -12.16 -0.53
N THR A 228 8.05 -10.96 -0.47
CA THR A 228 8.35 -10.28 0.78
C THR A 228 7.20 -9.35 1.15
N ASP A 229 6.57 -9.58 2.30
CA ASP A 229 5.61 -8.67 2.92
C ASP A 229 6.37 -7.50 3.57
N ILE A 230 5.93 -6.27 3.33
CA ILE A 230 6.51 -5.03 3.89
C ILE A 230 5.37 -4.18 4.46
N TRP A 231 5.51 -3.72 5.71
CA TRP A 231 4.52 -2.85 6.34
C TRP A 231 5.18 -1.98 7.41
N VAL A 232 4.45 -0.99 7.89
CA VAL A 232 4.94 -0.07 8.93
C VAL A 232 3.95 -0.03 10.07
N THR A 233 4.46 -0.09 11.29
CA THR A 233 3.69 0.05 12.52
C THR A 233 4.02 1.35 13.23
N GLY A 234 3.09 1.82 14.06
CA GLY A 234 3.29 2.97 14.93
C GLY A 234 2.76 2.74 16.34
N VAL A 235 3.30 3.52 17.28
CA VAL A 235 2.85 3.62 18.66
C VAL A 235 2.90 5.09 19.07
N SER A 236 1.84 5.61 19.68
CA SER A 236 1.87 6.91 20.36
C SER A 236 2.39 6.74 21.79
N SER A 237 3.22 7.65 22.26
CA SER A 237 3.70 7.65 23.65
C SER A 237 2.57 7.91 24.66
N ILE A 238 1.51 8.59 24.23
CA ILE A 238 0.33 8.90 25.04
C ILE A 238 -0.91 9.13 24.16
N GLY A 239 -2.08 8.70 24.63
CA GLY A 239 -3.34 8.91 23.92
C GLY A 239 -3.30 8.27 22.53
N THR A 240 -3.79 9.01 21.52
CA THR A 240 -3.77 8.57 20.13
C THR A 240 -3.11 9.62 19.24
N ALA A 241 -2.37 9.21 18.22
CA ALA A 241 -1.71 10.10 17.25
C ALA A 241 -2.21 9.81 15.84
N ALA A 242 -2.27 10.83 15.00
CA ALA A 242 -2.51 10.68 13.57
C ALA A 242 -1.16 10.58 12.87
N ILE A 243 -0.90 9.45 12.23
CA ILE A 243 0.40 9.13 11.64
C ILE A 243 0.21 8.81 10.16
N GLU A 244 1.01 9.46 9.31
CA GLU A 244 1.18 9.12 7.92
C GLU A 244 2.61 8.65 7.67
N VAL A 245 2.74 7.56 6.93
CA VAL A 245 4.03 7.06 6.46
C VAL A 245 3.95 6.86 4.97
N ASN A 246 4.97 7.32 4.25
CA ASN A 246 5.16 7.00 2.85
C ASN A 246 6.56 6.46 2.57
N TYR A 247 6.64 5.59 1.57
CA TYR A 247 7.90 5.13 1.03
C TYR A 247 7.83 5.07 -0.49
N ASP A 248 8.91 5.52 -1.10
CA ASP A 248 9.15 5.44 -2.53
C ASP A 248 10.00 4.20 -2.79
N PHE A 249 9.71 3.45 -3.86
CA PHE A 249 10.45 2.25 -4.20
C PHE A 249 10.56 2.05 -5.70
N VAL A 250 11.57 1.28 -6.11
CA VAL A 250 11.74 0.78 -7.47
C VAL A 250 11.51 -0.72 -7.45
N GLN A 251 10.54 -1.16 -8.23
CA GLN A 251 10.22 -2.56 -8.47
C GLN A 251 10.80 -2.97 -9.82
N TYR A 252 11.43 -4.14 -9.90
CA TYR A 252 12.08 -4.61 -11.12
C TYR A 252 12.05 -6.12 -11.24
N ALA A 253 12.02 -6.63 -12.47
CA ALA A 253 12.04 -8.06 -12.74
C ALA A 253 13.35 -8.70 -12.27
N ILE A 254 13.26 -9.91 -11.72
CA ILE A 254 14.44 -10.74 -11.44
C ILE A 254 15.08 -11.09 -12.79
N GLY A 255 16.36 -10.75 -12.96
CA GLY A 255 17.09 -11.09 -14.18
C GLY A 255 17.17 -12.59 -14.36
N THR A 256 16.71 -13.09 -15.52
CA THR A 256 16.89 -14.47 -15.98
C THR A 256 18.34 -14.76 -16.31
#